data_AF-A0A830GMY0-F1
#
_entry.id   AF-A0A830GMY0-F1
#
_cell.length_a   1.000
_cell.length_b   1.000
_cell.length_c   1.000
_cell.angle_alpha   90.00
_cell.angle_beta   90.00
_cell.angle_gamma   90.00
#
_symmetry.space_group_name_H-M   'P 1'
#
loop_
_entity.id
_entity.type
_entity.pdbx_description
1 polymer ?
#
loop_
_entity_poly.entity_id
_entity_poly.type
_entity_poly.pdbx_seq_one_letter_code
_entity_poly.pdbx_strand_id
1 'polypeptide(L)'
;MSDTTEIIDLSEALVWQQLNSRRLKLFAMPLFLAVVFGGITVVSISSPGAVTPTTRQSVQRLVELYFGELNSEYAFALALFLIQGPYLLATFSSVLGVNTGQRMAGKLISSGQFELLLSSPYHERQVFNSLLLSTTLVTLLQVFAFALVALGIPIAVLVSIGAELGAQLNATLLPAFLLPLPTAIWANLVVILGSMGIGGNLSDGVQELFSVVGIVPGLGLTVLVNLFPNLNLVLFSVASLVLILCLIAICGYWVTTRFHAEDILPAT
;
A
#
# COMPACT_ATOMS: atom_id res chain seq x y z
N MET A 1 13.28 -1.46 -31.75
CA MET A 1 13.22 -2.23 -30.49
C MET A 1 11.79 -2.70 -30.32
N SER A 2 11.50 -3.71 -29.49
CA SER A 2 10.10 -4.06 -29.20
C SER A 2 9.54 -3.06 -28.18
N ASP A 3 8.25 -2.73 -28.29
CA ASP A 3 7.56 -1.79 -27.38
C ASP A 3 7.76 -2.14 -25.89
N THR A 4 7.91 -3.44 -25.59
CA THR A 4 8.14 -3.93 -24.24
C THR A 4 9.51 -3.53 -23.68
N THR A 5 10.56 -3.54 -24.52
CA THR A 5 11.90 -3.14 -24.10
C THR A 5 11.95 -1.66 -23.76
N GLU A 6 11.30 -0.82 -24.57
CA GLU A 6 11.24 0.63 -24.33
C GLU A 6 10.50 0.98 -23.04
N ILE A 7 9.42 0.24 -22.71
CA ILE A 7 8.71 0.39 -21.44
C ILE A 7 9.60 0.02 -20.25
N ILE A 8 10.35 -1.08 -20.34
CA ILE A 8 11.23 -1.53 -19.26
C ILE A 8 12.36 -0.52 -19.02
N ASP A 9 13.04 -0.10 -20.10
CA ASP A 9 14.16 0.84 -20.02
C ASP A 9 13.72 2.19 -19.44
N LEU A 10 12.57 2.71 -19.91
CA LEU A 10 12.01 3.96 -19.39
C LEU A 10 11.56 3.82 -17.93
N SER A 11 10.97 2.68 -17.55
CA SER A 11 10.60 2.40 -16.17
C SER A 11 11.82 2.36 -15.25
N GLU A 12 12.89 1.69 -15.68
CA GLU A 12 14.13 1.63 -14.93
C GLU A 12 14.74 3.02 -14.74
N ALA A 13 14.76 3.83 -15.81
CA ALA A 13 15.24 5.21 -15.74
C ALA A 13 14.42 6.05 -14.75
N LEU A 14 13.08 5.94 -14.76
CA LEU A 14 12.19 6.64 -13.83
C LEU A 14 12.40 6.19 -12.38
N VAL A 15 12.53 4.88 -12.14
CA VAL A 15 12.82 4.33 -10.80
C VAL A 15 14.18 4.84 -10.30
N TRP A 16 15.21 4.75 -11.15
CA TRP A 16 16.56 5.24 -10.84
C TRP A 16 16.56 6.73 -10.53
N GLN A 17 15.87 7.54 -11.33
CA GLN A 17 15.73 8.97 -11.11
C GLN A 17 15.09 9.27 -9.75
N GLN A 18 14.05 8.53 -9.35
CA GLN A 18 13.42 8.71 -8.03
C GLN A 18 14.36 8.31 -6.89
N LEU A 19 15.01 7.16 -7.00
CA LEU A 19 15.97 6.68 -6.00
C LEU A 19 17.15 7.64 -5.84
N ASN A 20 17.72 8.12 -6.94
CA ASN A 20 18.87 9.02 -6.89
C ASN A 20 18.51 10.44 -6.46
N SER A 21 17.35 10.96 -6.88
CA SER A 21 16.93 12.33 -6.53
C SER A 21 16.44 12.47 -5.08
N ARG A 22 15.79 11.44 -4.52
CA ARG A 22 15.28 11.48 -3.14
C ARG A 22 16.16 10.75 -2.14
N ARG A 23 16.95 9.76 -2.55
CA ARG A 23 17.80 8.92 -1.66
C ARG A 23 17.02 8.50 -0.41
N LEU A 24 17.56 8.78 0.79
CA LEU A 24 16.94 8.47 2.08
C LEU A 24 15.59 9.18 2.31
N LYS A 25 15.34 10.33 1.68
CA LYS A 25 14.05 11.05 1.82
C LYS A 25 12.87 10.26 1.26
N LEU A 26 13.12 9.30 0.36
CA LEU A 26 12.09 8.39 -0.14
C LEU A 26 11.48 7.55 0.99
N PHE A 27 12.30 7.18 1.97
CA PHE A 27 11.90 6.33 3.09
C PHE A 27 11.42 7.11 4.32
N ALA A 28 11.52 8.44 4.33
CA ALA A 28 11.13 9.23 5.49
C ALA A 28 9.65 9.03 5.89
N MET A 29 8.73 9.02 4.92
CA MET A 29 7.30 8.80 5.17
C MET A 29 7.00 7.34 5.56
N PRO A 30 7.48 6.30 4.84
CA PRO A 30 7.37 4.91 5.28
C PRO A 30 7.88 4.68 6.70
N LEU A 31 9.06 5.21 7.03
CA LEU A 31 9.65 5.05 8.37
C LEU A 31 8.85 5.79 9.44
N PHE A 32 8.38 7.01 9.15
CA PHE A 32 7.51 7.74 10.06
C PHE A 32 6.23 6.96 10.36
N LEU A 33 5.54 6.47 9.33
CA LEU A 33 4.33 5.65 9.52
C LEU A 33 4.64 4.35 10.27
N ALA A 34 5.79 3.72 10.02
CA ALA A 34 6.20 2.51 10.73
C ALA A 34 6.42 2.77 12.23
N VAL A 35 7.05 3.89 12.58
CA VAL A 35 7.22 4.31 13.97
C VAL A 35 5.88 4.65 14.62
N VAL A 36 4.98 5.33 13.92
CA VAL A 36 3.62 5.61 14.41
C VAL A 36 2.85 4.31 14.65
N PHE A 37 2.87 3.39 13.69
CA PHE A 37 2.26 2.07 13.82
C PHE A 37 2.84 1.32 15.02
N GLY A 38 4.17 1.20 15.10
CA GLY A 38 4.86 0.54 16.20
C GLY A 38 4.50 1.17 17.55
N GLY A 39 4.45 2.50 17.62
CA GLY A 39 4.01 3.23 18.82
C GLY A 39 2.58 2.91 19.23
N ILE A 40 1.62 2.90 18.28
CA ILE A 40 0.23 2.50 18.54
C ILE A 40 0.16 1.06 19.06
N THR A 41 0.91 0.14 18.44
CA THR A 41 0.95 -1.26 18.87
C THR A 41 1.53 -1.39 20.27
N VAL A 42 2.66 -0.74 20.56
CA VAL A 42 3.31 -0.78 21.88
C VAL A 42 2.41 -0.19 22.97
N VAL A 43 1.78 0.96 22.72
CA VAL A 43 0.81 1.55 23.67
C VAL A 43 -0.38 0.62 23.90
N SER A 44 -0.88 -0.02 22.85
CA SER A 44 -2.01 -0.95 22.94
C SER A 44 -1.66 -2.24 23.71
N ILE A 45 -0.40 -2.69 23.61
CA ILE A 45 0.14 -3.81 24.40
C ILE A 45 0.28 -3.42 25.88
N SER A 46 0.89 -2.27 26.16
CA SER A 46 1.18 -1.83 27.54
C SER A 46 -0.06 -1.31 28.28
N SER A 47 -1.07 -0.82 27.56
CA SER A 47 -2.32 -0.33 28.13
C SER A 47 -3.52 -0.83 27.32
N PRO A 48 -3.97 -2.08 27.54
CA PRO A 48 -5.17 -2.62 26.90
C PRO A 48 -6.42 -1.77 27.17
N GLY A 49 -6.40 -1.02 28.27
CA GLY A 49 -7.35 0.00 28.69
C GLY A 49 -7.64 1.09 27.66
N ALA A 50 -6.63 1.46 26.85
CA ALA A 50 -6.69 2.54 25.86
C ALA A 50 -7.39 2.13 24.55
N VAL A 51 -7.54 0.83 24.30
CA VAL A 51 -8.24 0.30 23.14
C VAL A 51 -9.76 0.46 23.32
N THR A 52 -10.47 0.85 22.25
CA THR A 52 -11.93 1.00 22.30
C THR A 52 -12.61 -0.30 22.72
N PRO A 53 -13.78 -0.25 23.41
CA PRO A 53 -14.46 -1.44 23.90
C PRO A 53 -14.77 -2.47 22.80
N THR A 54 -15.12 -2.00 21.61
CA THR A 54 -15.43 -2.84 20.44
C THR A 54 -14.20 -3.59 19.92
N THR A 55 -13.07 -2.91 19.78
CA THR A 55 -11.80 -3.54 19.38
C THR A 55 -11.29 -4.48 20.46
N ARG A 56 -11.51 -4.18 21.74
CA ARG A 56 -11.16 -5.10 22.83
C ARG A 56 -11.97 -6.40 22.74
N GLN A 57 -13.29 -6.32 22.54
CA GLN A 57 -14.14 -7.51 22.39
C GLN A 57 -13.77 -8.35 21.17
N SER A 58 -13.45 -7.72 20.03
CA SER A 58 -13.04 -8.46 18.84
C SER A 58 -11.70 -9.17 19.05
N VAL A 59 -10.72 -8.48 19.66
CA VAL A 59 -9.41 -9.08 20.00
C VAL A 59 -9.57 -10.19 21.03
N GLN A 60 -10.42 -10.04 22.06
CA GLN A 60 -10.68 -11.10 23.04
C GLN A 60 -11.30 -12.35 22.41
N ARG A 61 -12.29 -12.17 21.53
CA ARG A 61 -12.88 -13.30 20.78
C ARG A 61 -11.84 -14.02 19.90
N LEU A 62 -10.90 -13.27 19.34
CA LEU A 62 -9.80 -13.82 18.55
C LEU A 62 -8.75 -14.53 19.44
N VAL A 63 -8.50 -14.03 20.65
CA VAL A 63 -7.69 -14.71 21.67
C VAL A 63 -8.29 -16.07 22.01
N GLU A 64 -9.60 -16.13 22.26
CA GLU A 64 -10.29 -17.39 22.55
C GLU A 64 -10.21 -18.39 21.39
N LEU A 65 -10.32 -17.91 20.15
CA LEU A 65 -10.29 -18.75 18.95
C LEU A 65 -8.90 -19.29 18.59
N TYR A 66 -7.85 -18.48 18.74
CA TYR A 66 -6.50 -18.81 18.26
C TYR A 66 -5.50 -19.14 19.38
N PHE A 67 -5.79 -18.73 20.61
CA PHE A 67 -4.92 -18.85 21.79
C PHE A 67 -5.63 -19.45 23.01
N GLY A 68 -6.85 -19.99 22.87
CA GLY A 68 -7.65 -20.51 23.99
C GLY A 68 -7.00 -21.63 24.82
N GLU A 69 -6.00 -22.34 24.26
CA GLU A 69 -5.20 -23.34 24.98
C GLU A 69 -3.89 -22.76 25.57
N LEU A 70 -3.49 -21.56 25.14
CA LEU A 70 -2.30 -20.86 25.63
C LEU A 70 -2.72 -19.92 26.76
N ASN A 71 -2.46 -20.32 28.01
CA ASN A 71 -2.52 -19.46 29.22
C ASN A 71 -1.42 -18.37 29.17
N SER A 72 -1.40 -17.56 28.11
CA SER A 72 -0.39 -16.54 27.90
C SER A 72 -0.94 -15.20 28.38
N GLU A 73 -0.28 -14.62 29.37
CA GLU A 73 -0.44 -13.23 29.81
C GLU A 73 -0.33 -12.23 28.63
N TYR A 74 0.29 -12.66 27.52
CA TYR A 74 0.52 -11.89 26.29
C TYR A 74 -0.44 -12.26 25.14
N ALA A 75 -1.44 -13.11 25.35
CA ALA A 75 -2.35 -13.55 24.28
C ALA A 75 -3.09 -12.36 23.64
N PHE A 76 -3.49 -11.37 24.44
CA PHE A 76 -4.12 -10.14 23.93
C PHE A 76 -3.17 -9.32 23.05
N ALA A 77 -1.90 -9.17 23.48
CA ALA A 77 -0.87 -8.46 22.74
C ALA A 77 -0.55 -9.16 21.41
N LEU A 78 -0.45 -10.50 21.44
CA LEU A 78 -0.24 -11.34 20.26
C LEU A 78 -1.43 -11.26 19.31
N ALA A 79 -2.67 -11.32 19.78
CA ALA A 79 -3.85 -11.20 18.92
C ALA A 79 -3.99 -9.79 18.32
N LEU A 80 -3.72 -8.75 19.09
CA LEU A 80 -3.73 -7.36 18.59
C LEU A 80 -2.65 -7.15 17.52
N PHE A 81 -1.45 -7.70 17.72
CA PHE A 81 -0.39 -7.59 16.73
C PHE A 81 -0.60 -8.49 15.51
N LEU A 82 -0.82 -9.79 15.70
CA LEU A 82 -0.85 -10.79 14.64
C LEU A 82 -2.13 -10.75 13.81
N ILE A 83 -3.23 -10.25 14.39
CA ILE A 83 -4.52 -10.22 13.72
C ILE A 83 -4.86 -8.79 13.33
N GLN A 84 -4.88 -7.82 14.26
CA GLN A 84 -5.24 -6.43 13.88
C GLN A 84 -4.12 -5.68 13.15
N GLY A 85 -2.85 -6.01 13.43
CA GLY A 85 -1.68 -5.38 12.80
C GLY A 85 -1.72 -5.41 11.27
N PRO A 86 -1.88 -6.57 10.61
CA PRO A 86 -1.97 -6.67 9.15
C PRO A 86 -2.95 -5.70 8.47
N TYR A 87 -4.11 -5.41 9.07
CA TYR A 87 -5.12 -4.53 8.46
C TYR A 87 -4.79 -3.05 8.64
N LEU A 88 -4.25 -2.69 9.79
CA LEU A 88 -3.71 -1.35 10.01
C LEU A 88 -2.51 -1.09 9.08
N LEU A 89 -1.63 -2.09 8.89
CA LEU A 89 -0.57 -2.04 7.88
C LEU A 89 -1.13 -1.84 6.48
N ALA A 90 -2.22 -2.54 6.13
CA ALA A 90 -2.88 -2.37 4.83
C ALA A 90 -3.44 -0.95 4.63
N THR A 91 -3.99 -0.34 5.68
CA THR A 91 -4.49 1.03 5.65
C THR A 91 -3.35 2.04 5.46
N PHE A 92 -2.28 1.94 6.25
CA PHE A 92 -1.12 2.82 6.08
C PHE A 92 -0.42 2.63 4.74
N SER A 93 -0.43 1.40 4.21
CA SER A 93 0.14 1.10 2.90
C SER A 93 -0.69 1.70 1.76
N SER A 94 -2.03 1.77 1.90
CA SER A 94 -2.85 2.57 0.98
C SER A 94 -2.47 4.06 1.01
N VAL A 95 -2.24 4.64 2.19
CA VAL A 95 -1.78 6.04 2.31
C VAL A 95 -0.43 6.23 1.62
N LEU A 96 0.51 5.29 1.78
CA LEU A 96 1.79 5.30 1.06
C LEU A 96 1.61 5.21 -0.46
N GLY A 97 0.70 4.36 -0.93
CA GLY A 97 0.36 4.23 -2.34
C GLY A 97 -0.19 5.52 -2.93
N VAL A 98 -1.17 6.14 -2.26
CA VAL A 98 -1.71 7.46 -2.65
C VAL A 98 -0.59 8.50 -2.73
N ASN A 99 0.19 8.62 -1.67
CA ASN A 99 1.23 9.65 -1.56
C ASN A 99 2.31 9.48 -2.62
N THR A 100 2.73 8.24 -2.90
CA THR A 100 3.73 7.93 -3.92
C THR A 100 3.20 8.24 -5.31
N GLY A 101 1.98 7.79 -5.63
CA GLY A 101 1.32 8.08 -6.91
C GLY A 101 1.20 9.58 -7.17
N GLN A 102 0.65 10.33 -6.20
CA GLN A 102 0.48 11.79 -6.33
C GLN A 102 1.81 12.51 -6.54
N ARG A 103 2.84 12.14 -5.76
CA ARG A 103 4.15 12.80 -5.84
C ARG A 103 4.87 12.50 -7.14
N MET A 104 4.74 11.29 -7.68
CA MET A 104 5.42 10.92 -8.91
C MET A 104 4.69 11.50 -10.12
N ALA A 105 3.38 11.25 -10.24
CA ALA A 105 2.59 11.77 -11.34
C ALA A 105 2.53 13.31 -11.32
N GLY A 106 2.25 13.90 -10.16
CA GLY A 106 2.23 15.36 -9.99
C GLY A 106 3.57 16.02 -10.29
N LYS A 107 4.71 15.41 -9.92
CA LYS A 107 6.03 15.93 -10.28
C LYS A 107 6.30 15.85 -11.78
N LEU A 108 5.93 14.76 -12.44
CA LEU A 108 6.12 14.59 -13.88
C LEU A 108 5.31 15.62 -14.69
N ILE A 109 4.06 15.85 -14.29
CA ILE A 109 3.17 16.83 -14.92
C ILE A 109 3.68 18.26 -14.64
N SER A 110 3.86 18.63 -13.37
CA SER A 110 4.26 20.01 -13.00
C SER A 110 5.65 20.42 -13.46
N SER A 111 6.55 19.47 -13.74
CA SER A 111 7.89 19.77 -14.27
C SER A 111 7.95 19.81 -15.80
N GLY A 112 6.84 19.57 -16.50
CA GLY A 112 6.82 19.46 -17.96
C GLY A 112 7.55 18.22 -18.50
N GLN A 113 8.11 17.36 -17.63
CA GLN A 113 8.79 16.14 -18.04
C GLN A 113 7.84 15.18 -18.76
N PHE A 114 6.56 15.19 -18.40
CA PHE A 114 5.54 14.40 -19.08
C PHE A 114 5.40 14.82 -20.56
N GLU A 115 5.28 16.12 -20.84
CA GLU A 115 5.23 16.68 -22.21
C GLU A 115 6.52 16.41 -23.00
N LEU A 116 7.68 16.47 -22.34
CA LEU A 116 8.97 16.14 -22.96
C LEU A 116 9.06 14.65 -23.33
N LEU A 117 8.52 13.75 -22.51
CA LEU A 117 8.48 12.32 -22.81
C LEU A 117 7.49 12.01 -23.95
N LEU A 118 6.39 12.75 -24.04
CA LEU A 118 5.42 12.62 -25.15
C LEU A 118 5.93 13.21 -26.48
N SER A 119 6.80 14.22 -26.43
CA SER A 119 7.44 14.80 -27.63
C SER A 119 8.72 14.06 -28.07
N SER A 120 9.20 13.14 -27.24
CA SER A 120 10.29 12.20 -27.54
C SER A 120 9.79 11.05 -28.44
N PRO A 121 10.66 10.15 -28.95
CA PRO A 121 10.22 9.02 -29.79
C PRO A 121 9.37 7.95 -29.05
N TYR A 122 8.87 8.24 -27.85
CA TYR A 122 8.03 7.33 -27.08
C TYR A 122 6.55 7.56 -27.40
N HIS A 123 5.82 6.45 -27.54
CA HIS A 123 4.37 6.52 -27.65
C HIS A 123 3.74 6.82 -26.29
N GLU A 124 2.59 7.50 -26.27
CA GLU A 124 1.82 7.81 -25.04
C GLU A 124 1.63 6.60 -24.13
N ARG A 125 1.34 5.44 -24.74
CA ARG A 125 1.14 4.15 -24.06
C ARG A 125 2.39 3.68 -23.35
N GLN A 126 3.55 3.88 -23.97
CA GLN A 126 4.84 3.49 -23.39
C GLN A 126 5.16 4.38 -22.18
N VAL A 127 4.92 5.69 -22.29
CA VAL A 127 5.11 6.65 -21.19
C VAL A 127 4.18 6.32 -20.02
N PHE A 128 2.89 6.06 -20.29
CA PHE A 128 1.92 5.69 -19.25
C PHE A 128 2.28 4.38 -18.56
N ASN A 129 2.54 3.30 -19.32
CA ASN A 129 2.88 2.01 -18.75
C ASN A 129 4.19 2.08 -17.95
N SER A 130 5.14 2.91 -18.40
CA SER A 130 6.39 3.12 -17.66
C SER A 130 6.19 3.89 -16.36
N LEU A 131 5.29 4.88 -16.36
CA LEU A 131 4.90 5.57 -15.15
C LEU A 131 4.19 4.62 -14.17
N LEU A 132 3.25 3.82 -14.66
CA LEU A 132 2.51 2.85 -13.85
C LEU A 132 3.45 1.81 -13.23
N LEU A 133 4.37 1.26 -14.03
CA LEU A 133 5.32 0.25 -13.56
C LEU A 133 6.31 0.86 -12.56
N SER A 134 6.92 2.01 -12.88
CA SER A 134 7.90 2.66 -12.01
C SER A 134 7.31 3.10 -10.67
N THR A 135 6.12 3.70 -10.66
CA THR A 135 5.41 4.10 -9.43
C THR A 135 5.03 2.89 -8.59
N THR A 136 4.58 1.81 -9.23
CA THR A 136 4.24 0.56 -8.53
C THR A 136 5.48 -0.04 -7.88
N LEU A 137 6.61 -0.11 -8.59
CA LEU A 137 7.87 -0.61 -8.04
C LEU A 137 8.37 0.24 -6.85
N VAL A 138 8.31 1.58 -6.97
CA VAL A 138 8.68 2.49 -5.88
C VAL A 138 7.72 2.33 -4.69
N THR A 139 6.43 2.18 -4.94
CA THR A 139 5.42 1.93 -3.90
C THR A 139 5.70 0.61 -3.18
N LEU A 140 5.98 -0.47 -3.92
CA LEU A 140 6.33 -1.77 -3.35
C LEU A 140 7.58 -1.69 -2.48
N LEU A 141 8.61 -0.98 -2.93
CA LEU A 141 9.83 -0.76 -2.14
C LEU A 141 9.56 0.00 -0.84
N GLN A 142 8.71 1.05 -0.90
CA GLN A 142 8.30 1.81 0.28
C GLN A 142 7.46 0.97 1.25
N VAL A 143 6.51 0.19 0.74
CA VAL A 143 5.66 -0.71 1.54
C VAL A 143 6.50 -1.81 2.18
N PHE A 144 7.48 -2.35 1.47
CA PHE A 144 8.42 -3.32 2.03
C PHE A 144 9.22 -2.73 3.20
N ALA A 145 9.80 -1.53 3.02
CA ALA A 145 10.53 -0.85 4.09
C ALA A 145 9.62 -0.52 5.29
N PHE A 146 8.39 -0.06 5.02
CA PHE A 146 7.38 0.18 6.03
C PHE A 146 7.05 -1.11 6.81
N ALA A 147 6.66 -2.18 6.12
CA ALA A 147 6.29 -3.45 6.73
C ALA A 147 7.42 -4.05 7.56
N LEU A 148 8.66 -3.99 7.08
CA LEU A 148 9.83 -4.49 7.80
C LEU A 148 10.00 -3.81 9.17
N VAL A 149 9.91 -2.49 9.21
CA VAL A 149 10.05 -1.73 10.48
C VAL A 149 8.79 -1.84 11.34
N ALA A 150 7.62 -1.74 10.72
CA ALA A 150 6.34 -1.76 11.42
C ALA A 150 6.06 -3.12 12.07
N LEU A 151 6.47 -4.22 11.44
CA LEU A 151 6.42 -5.56 12.04
C LEU A 151 7.59 -5.81 12.99
N GLY A 152 8.78 -5.28 12.68
CA GLY A 152 9.97 -5.47 13.50
C GLY A 152 9.84 -4.88 14.90
N ILE A 153 9.24 -3.68 15.05
CA ILE A 153 9.11 -3.00 16.35
C ILE A 153 8.30 -3.84 17.34
N PRO A 154 7.06 -4.28 17.06
CA PRO A 154 6.28 -5.08 18.00
C PRO A 154 6.90 -6.44 18.28
N ILE A 155 7.52 -7.08 17.29
CA ILE A 155 8.23 -8.35 17.48
C ILE A 155 9.38 -8.18 18.47
N ALA A 156 10.19 -7.14 18.31
CA ALA A 156 11.29 -6.83 19.22
C ALA A 156 10.78 -6.58 20.65
N VAL A 157 9.66 -5.89 20.80
CA VAL A 157 9.03 -5.64 22.11
C VAL A 157 8.52 -6.93 22.73
N LEU A 158 7.81 -7.78 21.98
CA LEU A 158 7.32 -9.08 22.45
C LEU A 158 8.47 -10.00 22.89
N VAL A 159 9.56 -10.06 22.12
CA VAL A 159 10.76 -10.82 22.50
C VAL A 159 11.41 -10.25 23.76
N SER A 160 11.47 -8.91 23.89
CA SER A 160 12.08 -8.26 25.05
C SER A 160 11.35 -8.52 26.37
N ILE A 161 10.04 -8.77 26.32
CA ILE A 161 9.22 -9.12 27.50
C ILE A 161 9.15 -10.64 27.73
N GLY A 162 9.92 -11.44 26.99
CA GLY A 162 10.01 -12.89 27.17
C GLY A 162 8.88 -13.68 26.50
N ALA A 163 8.13 -13.09 25.56
CA ALA A 163 7.10 -13.83 24.84
C ALA A 163 7.72 -14.86 23.88
N GLU A 164 7.35 -16.12 24.04
CA GLU A 164 7.74 -17.18 23.10
C GLU A 164 6.95 -17.07 21.80
N LEU A 165 7.65 -16.76 20.71
CA LEU A 165 7.05 -16.69 19.38
C LEU A 165 6.89 -18.10 18.81
N GLY A 166 5.72 -18.70 19.03
CA GLY A 166 5.39 -20.04 18.51
C GLY A 166 5.23 -20.09 16.99
N ALA A 167 4.98 -21.30 16.46
CA ALA A 167 4.76 -21.55 15.02
C ALA A 167 3.63 -20.71 14.40
N GLN A 168 2.71 -20.21 15.23
CA GLN A 168 1.63 -19.30 14.83
C GLN A 168 2.14 -17.95 14.30
N LEU A 169 3.34 -17.49 14.70
CA LEU A 169 3.97 -16.28 14.16
C LEU A 169 4.27 -16.44 12.67
N ASN A 170 4.79 -17.60 12.23
CA ASN A 170 5.11 -17.84 10.82
C ASN A 170 3.86 -17.84 9.94
N ALA A 171 2.75 -18.39 10.46
CA ALA A 171 1.47 -18.42 9.76
C ALA A 171 0.82 -17.02 9.60
N THR A 172 1.20 -16.06 10.44
CA THR A 172 0.60 -14.71 10.50
C THR A 172 1.51 -13.63 9.89
N LEU A 173 2.83 -13.82 9.93
CA LEU A 173 3.81 -12.94 9.27
C LEU A 173 3.61 -12.87 7.76
N LEU A 174 3.35 -14.00 7.10
CA LEU A 174 3.16 -14.02 5.65
C LEU A 174 1.93 -13.18 5.24
N PRO A 175 0.72 -13.38 5.81
CA PRO A 175 -0.40 -12.47 5.60
C PRO A 175 -0.08 -11.01 5.93
N ALA A 176 0.65 -10.74 7.01
CA ALA A 176 1.02 -9.39 7.43
C ALA A 176 1.85 -8.65 6.38
N PHE A 177 2.70 -9.38 5.64
CA PHE A 177 3.46 -8.84 4.52
C PHE A 177 2.65 -8.76 3.22
N LEU A 178 1.75 -9.71 2.97
CA LEU A 178 1.01 -9.79 1.70
C LEU A 178 -0.20 -8.85 1.63
N LEU A 179 -0.98 -8.73 2.71
CA LEU A 179 -2.19 -7.89 2.79
C LEU A 179 -1.98 -6.42 2.39
N PRO A 180 -0.88 -5.76 2.77
CA PRO A 180 -0.69 -4.35 2.46
C PRO A 180 -0.31 -4.06 0.99
N LEU A 181 0.19 -5.06 0.27
CA LEU A 181 0.60 -4.91 -1.12
C LEU A 181 -0.58 -4.55 -2.05
N PRO A 182 -1.68 -5.33 -2.12
CA PRO A 182 -2.78 -5.04 -3.04
C PRO A 182 -3.45 -3.70 -2.73
N THR A 183 -3.54 -3.30 -1.46
CA THR A 183 -4.17 -2.02 -1.09
C THR A 183 -3.30 -0.81 -1.44
N ALA A 184 -1.97 -0.94 -1.36
CA ALA A 184 -1.03 0.09 -1.81
C ALA A 184 -1.01 0.23 -3.32
N ILE A 185 -1.00 -0.91 -4.04
CA ILE A 185 -1.04 -0.92 -5.51
C ILE A 185 -2.34 -0.30 -6.01
N TRP A 186 -3.48 -0.66 -5.42
CA TRP A 186 -4.77 -0.04 -5.72
C TRP A 186 -4.74 1.47 -5.52
N ALA A 187 -4.29 1.91 -4.34
CA ALA A 187 -4.21 3.32 -4.02
C ALA A 187 -3.35 4.10 -5.03
N ASN A 188 -2.20 3.54 -5.40
CA ASN A 188 -1.31 4.10 -6.42
C ASN A 188 -2.00 4.19 -7.78
N LEU A 189 -2.63 3.10 -8.23
CA LEU A 189 -3.34 3.01 -9.52
C LEU A 189 -4.45 4.07 -9.63
N VAL A 190 -5.33 4.14 -8.64
CA VAL A 190 -6.47 5.08 -8.62
C VAL A 190 -6.01 6.53 -8.71
N VAL A 191 -4.94 6.87 -7.99
CA VAL A 191 -4.38 8.21 -7.99
C VAL A 191 -3.69 8.56 -9.29
N ILE A 192 -2.93 7.63 -9.89
CA ILE A 192 -2.29 7.86 -11.18
C ILE A 192 -3.36 8.12 -12.24
N LEU A 193 -4.40 7.29 -12.27
CA LEU A 193 -5.54 7.48 -13.17
C LEU A 193 -6.19 8.85 -13.00
N GLY A 194 -6.47 9.26 -11.76
CA GLY A 194 -7.02 10.59 -11.47
C GLY A 194 -6.06 11.73 -11.88
N SER A 195 -4.75 11.57 -11.64
CA SER A 195 -3.76 12.60 -11.96
C SER A 195 -3.52 12.79 -13.46
N MET A 196 -3.77 11.75 -14.26
CA MET A 196 -3.58 11.80 -15.72
C MET A 196 -4.84 12.26 -16.45
N GLY A 197 -5.83 12.80 -15.74
CA GLY A 197 -7.02 13.39 -16.37
C GLY A 197 -7.98 12.36 -16.99
N ILE A 198 -7.88 11.08 -16.62
CA ILE A 198 -8.84 10.05 -17.03
C ILE A 198 -10.15 10.33 -16.28
N GLY A 199 -10.92 11.31 -16.80
CA GLY A 199 -12.05 11.96 -16.13
C GLY A 199 -12.24 13.45 -16.47
N GLY A 200 -11.31 14.11 -17.19
CA GLY A 200 -11.39 15.53 -17.62
C GLY A 200 -10.52 16.49 -16.79
N ASN A 201 -10.74 17.80 -16.93
CA ASN A 201 -10.12 18.84 -16.08
C ASN A 201 -10.69 18.72 -14.66
N LEU A 202 -10.04 17.92 -13.83
CA LEU A 202 -10.45 17.65 -12.46
C LEU A 202 -10.03 18.83 -11.59
N SER A 203 -10.99 19.50 -10.95
CA SER A 203 -10.71 20.49 -9.91
C SER A 203 -9.99 19.84 -8.72
N ASP A 204 -9.27 20.63 -7.92
CA ASP A 204 -8.52 20.16 -6.75
C ASP A 204 -9.34 19.20 -5.85
N GLY A 205 -10.65 19.47 -5.69
CA GLY A 205 -11.56 18.62 -4.90
C GLY A 205 -11.81 17.21 -5.46
N VAL A 206 -11.66 17.00 -6.77
CA VAL A 206 -11.80 15.65 -7.35
C VAL A 206 -10.51 14.85 -7.21
N GLN A 207 -9.35 15.48 -7.20
CA GLN A 207 -8.07 14.82 -6.89
C GLN A 207 -8.03 14.31 -5.43
N GLU A 208 -8.64 15.06 -4.52
CA GLU A 208 -8.87 14.59 -3.14
C GLU A 208 -9.82 13.38 -3.09
N LEU A 209 -10.86 13.35 -3.93
CA LEU A 209 -11.77 12.20 -4.02
C LEU A 209 -11.04 10.92 -4.45
N PHE A 210 -10.15 10.98 -5.44
CA PHE A 210 -9.34 9.82 -5.84
C PHE A 210 -8.43 9.31 -4.71
N SER A 211 -7.94 10.22 -3.88
CA SER A 211 -7.14 9.87 -2.70
C SER A 211 -7.97 9.10 -1.68
N VAL A 212 -9.21 9.54 -1.44
CA VAL A 212 -10.16 8.85 -0.56
C VAL A 212 -10.50 7.47 -1.12
N VAL A 213 -10.87 7.38 -2.41
CA VAL A 213 -11.18 6.11 -3.09
C VAL A 213 -10.00 5.14 -3.07
N GLY A 214 -8.77 5.65 -3.19
CA GLY A 214 -7.55 4.85 -3.07
C GLY A 214 -7.38 4.20 -1.69
N ILE A 215 -7.86 4.85 -0.63
CA ILE A 215 -7.72 4.36 0.75
C ILE A 215 -8.89 3.44 1.17
N VAL A 216 -10.04 3.53 0.50
CA VAL A 216 -11.25 2.77 0.84
C VAL A 216 -11.00 1.26 1.02
N PRO A 217 -10.26 0.54 0.15
CA PRO A 217 -10.02 -0.88 0.39
C PRO A 217 -9.23 -1.16 1.67
N GLY A 218 -8.22 -0.34 2.01
CA GLY A 218 -7.48 -0.49 3.27
C GLY A 218 -8.39 -0.33 4.49
N LEU A 219 -9.25 0.70 4.49
CA LEU A 219 -10.25 0.89 5.54
C LEU A 219 -11.29 -0.24 5.56
N GLY A 220 -11.76 -0.65 4.39
CA GLY A 220 -12.70 -1.74 4.22
C GLY A 220 -12.19 -3.02 4.88
N LEU A 221 -10.90 -3.35 4.74
CA LEU A 221 -10.30 -4.52 5.37
C LEU A 221 -10.32 -4.46 6.90
N THR A 222 -10.05 -3.28 7.48
CA THR A 222 -10.13 -3.12 8.94
C THR A 222 -11.54 -3.36 9.46
N VAL A 223 -12.58 -2.92 8.73
CA VAL A 223 -13.98 -3.21 9.08
C VAL A 223 -14.33 -4.68 8.85
N LEU A 224 -13.94 -5.23 7.71
CA LEU A 224 -14.35 -6.56 7.25
C LEU A 224 -13.89 -7.66 8.23
N VAL A 225 -12.71 -7.52 8.83
CA VAL A 225 -12.24 -8.54 9.79
C VAL A 225 -12.85 -8.42 11.17
N ASN A 226 -13.30 -7.23 11.57
CA ASN A 226 -14.15 -7.12 12.74
C ASN A 226 -15.51 -7.83 12.53
N LEU A 227 -15.99 -7.90 11.28
CA LEU A 227 -17.24 -8.59 10.93
C LEU A 227 -17.05 -10.11 10.69
N PHE A 228 -15.91 -10.51 10.11
CA PHE A 228 -15.62 -11.89 9.69
C PHE A 228 -14.25 -12.37 10.22
N PRO A 229 -14.15 -12.69 11.52
CA PRO A 229 -12.88 -13.08 12.16
C PRO A 229 -12.29 -14.42 11.68
N ASN A 230 -13.08 -15.23 10.95
CA ASN A 230 -12.67 -16.56 10.46
C ASN A 230 -12.16 -16.54 9.01
N LEU A 231 -11.85 -15.37 8.46
CA LEU A 231 -11.32 -15.26 7.10
C LEU A 231 -9.94 -15.89 6.98
N ASN A 232 -9.75 -16.73 5.95
CA ASN A 232 -8.42 -17.22 5.60
C ASN A 232 -7.61 -16.08 4.96
N LEU A 233 -6.70 -15.50 5.73
CA LEU A 233 -5.97 -14.30 5.35
C LEU A 233 -5.00 -14.54 4.20
N VAL A 234 -4.41 -15.72 4.11
CA VAL A 234 -3.50 -16.07 3.00
C VAL A 234 -4.30 -16.10 1.70
N LEU A 235 -5.41 -16.84 1.67
CA LEU A 235 -6.25 -16.95 0.48
C LEU A 235 -6.79 -15.57 0.06
N PHE A 236 -7.25 -14.78 1.02
CA PHE A 236 -7.75 -13.44 0.76
C PHE A 236 -6.65 -12.51 0.21
N SER A 237 -5.44 -12.55 0.78
CA SER A 237 -4.30 -11.76 0.29
C SER A 237 -3.92 -12.12 -1.14
N VAL A 238 -3.83 -13.42 -1.43
CA VAL A 238 -3.48 -13.93 -2.76
C VAL A 238 -4.57 -13.57 -3.77
N ALA A 239 -5.84 -13.77 -3.43
CA ALA A 239 -6.96 -13.41 -4.29
C ALA A 239 -6.98 -11.90 -4.59
N SER A 240 -6.72 -11.06 -3.58
CA SER A 240 -6.63 -9.60 -3.74
C SER A 240 -5.45 -9.18 -4.61
N LEU A 241 -4.30 -9.85 -4.48
CA LEU A 241 -3.13 -9.64 -5.34
C LEU A 241 -3.41 -10.03 -6.80
N VAL A 242 -4.04 -11.18 -7.03
CA VAL A 242 -4.41 -11.59 -8.38
C VAL A 242 -5.39 -10.59 -8.99
N LEU A 243 -6.41 -10.17 -8.23
CA LEU A 243 -7.38 -9.18 -8.68
C LEU A 243 -6.71 -7.86 -9.06
N ILE A 244 -5.79 -7.33 -8.23
CA ILE A 244 -5.15 -6.04 -8.53
C ILE A 244 -4.20 -6.14 -9.72
N LEU A 245 -3.50 -7.26 -9.90
CA LEU A 245 -2.66 -7.50 -11.08
C LEU A 245 -3.51 -7.58 -12.36
N CYS A 246 -4.68 -8.23 -12.29
CA CYS A 246 -5.64 -8.22 -13.39
C CYS A 246 -6.15 -6.81 -13.69
N LEU A 247 -6.46 -6.00 -12.67
CA LEU A 247 -6.88 -4.61 -12.85
C LEU A 247 -5.79 -3.75 -13.47
N ILE A 248 -4.53 -3.91 -13.06
CA ILE A 248 -3.37 -3.26 -13.70
C ILE A 248 -3.29 -3.65 -15.17
N ALA A 249 -3.40 -4.94 -15.49
CA ALA A 249 -3.34 -5.41 -16.87
C ALA A 249 -4.50 -4.86 -17.72
N ILE A 250 -5.73 -4.86 -17.18
CA ILE A 250 -6.92 -4.28 -17.83
C ILE A 250 -6.73 -2.78 -18.03
N CYS A 251 -6.19 -2.08 -17.04
CA CYS A 251 -5.93 -0.64 -17.11
C CYS A 251 -4.88 -0.32 -18.17
N GLY A 252 -3.75 -1.03 -18.18
CA GLY A 252 -2.73 -0.90 -19.21
C GLY A 252 -3.30 -1.19 -20.60
N TYR A 253 -4.13 -2.23 -20.75
CA TYR A 253 -4.82 -2.52 -22.00
C TYR A 253 -5.81 -1.41 -22.41
N TRP A 254 -6.60 -0.90 -21.47
CA TRP A 254 -7.56 0.17 -21.74
C TRP A 254 -6.85 1.45 -22.20
N VAL A 255 -5.76 1.83 -21.54
CA VAL A 255 -4.92 2.95 -21.99
C VAL A 255 -4.35 2.69 -23.38
N THR A 256 -3.94 1.46 -23.68
CA THR A 256 -3.49 1.12 -25.03
C THR A 256 -4.59 1.14 -26.09
N THR A 257 -5.86 1.30 -25.75
CA THR A 257 -6.95 1.31 -26.75
C THR A 257 -7.70 2.63 -26.83
N ARG A 258 -7.65 3.46 -25.78
CA ARG A 258 -8.56 4.61 -25.62
C ARG A 258 -7.89 5.92 -25.23
N PHE A 259 -6.60 5.92 -24.88
CA PHE A 259 -5.91 7.09 -24.37
C PHE A 259 -5.27 7.90 -25.49
N HIS A 260 -5.52 9.21 -25.49
CA HIS A 260 -4.93 10.20 -26.40
C HIS A 260 -4.31 11.34 -25.57
N ALA A 261 -3.15 11.88 -25.97
CA ALA A 261 -2.47 12.96 -25.24
C ALA A 261 -3.33 14.23 -25.09
N GLU A 262 -4.26 14.42 -26.02
CA GLU A 262 -5.24 15.53 -26.05
C GLU A 262 -6.17 15.52 -24.83
N ASP A 263 -6.37 14.37 -24.18
CA ASP A 263 -7.24 14.25 -23.00
C ASP A 263 -6.56 14.70 -21.69
N ILE A 264 -5.23 14.91 -21.70
CA ILE A 264 -4.40 15.14 -20.51
C ILE A 264 -3.87 16.59 -20.47
N LEU A 265 -3.59 17.16 -21.64
CA LEU A 265 -3.05 18.50 -21.74
C LEU A 265 -4.19 19.51 -21.66
N PRO A 266 -4.11 20.53 -20.78
CA PRO A 266 -5.11 21.59 -20.78
C PRO A 266 -5.13 22.24 -22.16
N ALA A 267 -6.31 22.33 -22.77
CA ALA A 267 -6.49 23.06 -24.02
C ALA A 267 -5.94 24.48 -23.86
N THR A 268 -4.86 24.77 -24.59
CA THR A 268 -4.27 26.12 -24.68
C THR A 268 -5.21 27.08 -25.39
#